data_AF-A0A7J4LLU5-F1
#
_entry.id   AF-A0A7J4LLU5-F1
#
_cell.length_a   1.000
_cell.length_b   1.000
_cell.length_c   1.000
_cell.angle_alpha   90.00
_cell.angle_beta   90.00
_cell.angle_gamma   90.00
#
_symmetry.space_group_name_H-M   'P 1'
#
loop_
_entity.id
_entity.type
_entity.pdbx_description
1 polymer ?
#
loop_
_entity_poly.entity_id
_entity_poly.type
_entity_poly.pdbx_seq_one_letter_code
_entity_poly.pdbx_strand_id
1 'polypeptide(L)'
;MYRNDDYTSATILYFKAIFVVLDYIIQRRLGRTPKDHTERFNILQKEFKEYYSRLDLKFQVYRDTYSKKISKETCEEIRDEAEYLIGEAEKRS
;
A
#
# COMPACT_ATOMS: atom_id res chain seq x y z
N MET A 1 17.44 -3.11 3.79
CA MET A 1 17.08 -1.95 2.94
C MET A 1 16.92 -0.71 3.80
N TYR A 2 15.87 -0.60 4.63
CA TYR A 2 15.72 0.56 5.54
C TYR A 2 16.92 0.79 6.47
N ARG A 3 17.42 -0.26 7.13
CA ARG A 3 18.60 -0.19 8.03
C ARG A 3 19.94 0.06 7.33
N ASN A 4 19.94 0.08 6.00
CA ASN A 4 21.13 0.33 5.17
C ASN A 4 21.02 1.68 4.42
N ASP A 5 20.14 2.58 4.88
CA ASP A 5 19.83 3.88 4.25
C ASP A 5 19.31 3.81 2.80
N ASP A 6 18.87 2.62 2.36
CA ASP A 6 18.19 2.44 1.07
C ASP A 6 16.68 2.62 1.24
N TYR A 7 16.28 3.88 1.38
CA TYR A 7 14.90 4.30 1.58
C TYR A 7 14.04 4.11 0.33
N THR A 8 14.61 4.19 -0.86
CA THR A 8 13.89 3.94 -2.12
C THR A 8 13.43 2.48 -2.19
N SER A 9 14.35 1.52 -2.01
CA SER A 9 13.99 0.10 -2.06
C SER A 9 13.11 -0.30 -0.88
N ALA A 10 13.32 0.29 0.30
CA ALA A 10 12.43 0.10 1.45
C ALA A 10 10.99 0.57 1.14
N THR A 11 10.84 1.75 0.54
CA THR A 11 9.54 2.29 0.12
C THR A 11 8.83 1.36 -0.86
N ILE A 12 9.55 0.81 -1.85
CA ILE A 12 8.99 -0.18 -2.79
C ILE A 12 8.46 -1.42 -2.05
N LEU A 13 9.21 -1.93 -1.08
CA LEU A 13 8.78 -3.08 -0.28
C LEU A 13 7.56 -2.77 0.58
N TYR A 14 7.49 -1.58 1.18
CA TYR A 14 6.30 -1.15 1.92
C TYR A 14 5.07 -1.04 1.03
N PHE A 15 5.18 -0.50 -0.19
CA PHE A 15 4.07 -0.52 -1.14
C PHE A 15 3.63 -1.93 -1.52
N LYS A 16 4.57 -2.86 -1.71
CA LYS A 16 4.23 -4.27 -1.94
C LYS A 16 3.46 -4.87 -0.76
N ALA A 17 3.86 -4.57 0.47
CA ALA A 17 3.13 -5.00 1.67
C ALA A 17 1.71 -4.42 1.70
N ILE A 18 1.56 -3.11 1.44
CA ILE A 18 0.26 -2.43 1.34
C ILE A 18 -0.64 -3.14 0.32
N PHE A 19 -0.14 -3.44 -0.88
CA PHE A 19 -0.94 -4.12 -1.91
C PHE A 19 -1.40 -5.52 -1.48
N VAL A 20 -0.51 -6.30 -0.86
CA VAL A 20 -0.86 -7.64 -0.36
C VAL A 20 -1.92 -7.58 0.74
N VAL A 21 -1.81 -6.62 1.66
CA VAL A 21 -2.78 -6.42 2.74
C VAL A 21 -4.14 -5.99 2.18
N LEU A 22 -4.16 -5.08 1.22
CA LEU A 22 -5.40 -4.68 0.54
C LEU A 22 -6.04 -5.84 -0.21
N ASP A 23 -5.25 -6.68 -0.89
CA ASP A 23 -5.74 -7.87 -1.56
C ASP A 23 -6.33 -8.88 -0.58
N TYR A 24 -5.71 -9.04 0.59
CA TYR A 24 -6.23 -9.87 1.67
C TYR A 24 -7.59 -9.34 2.18
N ILE A 25 -7.70 -8.04 2.43
CA ILE A 25 -8.96 -7.41 2.85
C ILE A 25 -10.06 -7.60 1.79
N ILE A 26 -9.72 -7.40 0.52
CA ILE A 26 -10.63 -7.60 -0.61
C ILE A 26 -11.06 -9.07 -0.69
N GLN A 27 -10.13 -10.02 -0.62
CA GLN A 27 -10.42 -11.45 -0.66
C GLN A 27 -11.33 -11.87 0.49
N ARG A 28 -11.08 -11.37 1.71
CA ARG A 28 -11.89 -11.70 2.89
C ARG A 28 -13.32 -11.17 2.78
N ARG A 29 -13.51 -9.96 2.24
CA ARG A 29 -14.84 -9.33 2.19
C ARG A 29 -15.64 -9.67 0.93
N LEU A 30 -14.98 -9.88 -0.20
CA LEU A 30 -15.63 -10.11 -1.50
C LEU A 30 -15.43 -11.53 -2.06
N GLY A 31 -14.60 -12.36 -1.41
CA GLY A 31 -14.33 -13.74 -1.84
C GLY A 31 -13.47 -13.88 -3.10
N ARG A 32 -12.88 -12.79 -3.60
CA ARG A 32 -12.04 -12.75 -4.81
C ARG A 32 -10.83 -11.84 -4.65
N THR A 33 -9.73 -12.14 -5.34
CA THR A 33 -8.54 -11.29 -5.42
C THR A 33 -8.56 -10.50 -6.73
N PRO A 34 -8.08 -9.24 -6.74
CA PRO A 34 -7.85 -8.52 -7.98
C PRO A 34 -6.77 -9.20 -8.81
N LYS A 35 -6.88 -9.13 -10.14
CA LYS A 35 -5.92 -9.70 -11.09
C LYS A 35 -4.75 -8.77 -11.38
N ASP A 36 -4.96 -7.47 -11.26
CA ASP A 36 -3.96 -6.44 -11.53
C ASP A 36 -4.17 -5.17 -10.69
N HIS A 37 -3.28 -4.19 -10.84
CA HIS A 37 -3.39 -2.92 -10.13
C HIS A 37 -4.68 -2.17 -10.47
N THR A 38 -5.09 -2.14 -11.74
CA THR A 38 -6.29 -1.41 -12.18
C THR A 38 -7.55 -1.99 -11.54
N GLU A 39 -7.69 -3.31 -11.52
CA GLU A 39 -8.80 -3.98 -10.86
C GLU A 39 -8.79 -3.72 -9.36
N ARG A 40 -7.61 -3.77 -8.70
CA ARG A 40 -7.47 -3.42 -7.27
C ARG A 40 -7.98 -2.02 -7.00
N PHE A 41 -7.50 -1.02 -7.75
CA PHE A 41 -7.93 0.37 -7.59
C PHE A 41 -9.43 0.54 -7.82
N ASN A 42 -10.00 -0.10 -8.85
CA ASN A 42 -11.43 -0.06 -9.13
C ASN A 42 -12.28 -0.67 -8.00
N ILE A 43 -11.85 -1.80 -7.44
CA ILE A 43 -12.54 -2.44 -6.30
C ILE A 43 -12.46 -1.53 -5.08
N LEU A 44 -11.28 -1.00 -4.76
CA LEU A 44 -11.09 -0.09 -3.63
C LEU A 44 -11.97 1.16 -3.79
N GLN A 45 -12.03 1.75 -4.98
CA GLN A 45 -12.85 2.95 -5.22
C GLN A 45 -14.35 2.71 -5.00
N LYS A 46 -14.85 1.53 -5.36
CA LYS A 46 -16.27 1.18 -5.28
C LYS A 46 -16.68 0.73 -3.88
N GLU A 47 -15.92 -0.21 -3.31
CA GLU A 47 -16.29 -0.96 -2.11
C GLU A 47 -15.54 -0.50 -0.85
N PHE A 48 -14.37 0.12 -0.99
CA PHE A 48 -13.47 0.48 0.12
C PHE A 48 -12.91 1.90 0.00
N LYS A 49 -13.82 2.88 -0.12
CA LYS A 49 -13.47 4.29 -0.37
C LYS A 49 -12.41 4.85 0.57
N GLU A 50 -12.44 4.47 1.85
CA GLU A 50 -11.43 4.89 2.83
C GLU A 50 -10.01 4.43 2.42
N TYR A 51 -9.85 3.14 2.09
CA TYR A 51 -8.57 2.58 1.67
C TYR A 51 -8.13 3.12 0.31
N TYR A 52 -9.08 3.39 -0.59
CA TYR A 52 -8.80 4.06 -1.86
C TYR A 52 -8.21 5.45 -1.64
N SER A 53 -8.86 6.30 -0.84
CA SER A 53 -8.39 7.68 -0.61
C SER A 53 -6.99 7.71 0.02
N ARG A 54 -6.69 6.78 0.93
CA ARG A 54 -5.35 6.65 1.54
C ARG A 54 -4.29 6.20 0.54
N LEU A 55 -4.62 5.21 -0.30
CA LEU A 55 -3.69 4.68 -1.30
C LEU A 55 -3.42 5.68 -2.43
N ASP A 56 -4.45 6.37 -2.92
CA ASP A 56 -4.37 7.30 -4.05
C ASP A 56 -3.40 8.46 -3.77
N LEU A 57 -3.49 9.06 -2.57
CA LEU A 57 -2.58 10.12 -2.12
C LEU A 57 -1.11 9.68 -2.14
N LYS A 58 -0.85 8.40 -1.84
CA LYS A 58 0.50 7.84 -1.73
C LYS A 58 0.97 7.20 -3.04
N PHE A 59 0.08 6.94 -3.99
CA PHE A 59 0.43 6.27 -5.23
C PHE A 59 1.38 7.08 -6.11
N GLN A 60 1.36 8.42 -6.01
CA GLN A 60 2.36 9.26 -6.66
C GLN A 60 3.78 8.95 -6.16
N VAL A 61 3.96 8.76 -4.85
CA VAL A 61 5.25 8.40 -4.24
C VAL A 61 5.73 7.06 -4.79
N TYR A 62 4.83 6.09 -4.95
CA TYR A 62 5.16 4.80 -5.55
C TYR A 62 5.71 4.95 -6.97
N ARG A 63 5.07 5.77 -7.82
CA ARG A 63 5.55 6.03 -9.19
C ARG A 63 6.91 6.73 -9.19
N ASP A 64 7.10 7.67 -8.26
CA ASP A 64 8.35 8.41 -8.13
C ASP A 64 9.53 7.51 -7.74
N THR A 65 9.29 6.37 -7.06
CA THR A 65 10.36 5.41 -6.71
C THR A 65 11.12 4.84 -7.92
N TYR A 66 10.52 4.85 -9.12
CA TYR A 66 11.17 4.37 -10.35
C TYR A 66 12.12 5.39 -10.99
N SER A 67 12.01 6.67 -10.62
CA SER A 67 12.72 7.77 -11.28
C SER A 67 13.50 8.67 -10.32
N LYS A 68 13.24 8.59 -9.01
CA LYS A 68 13.81 9.46 -7.99
C LYS A 68 14.23 8.67 -6.75
N LYS A 69 15.22 9.21 -6.03
CA LYS A 69 15.53 8.75 -4.67
C LYS A 69 14.46 9.24 -3.70
N ILE A 70 14.01 8.36 -2.81
CA ILE A 70 13.02 8.69 -1.79
C ILE A 70 13.73 9.13 -0.51
N SER A 71 13.20 10.16 0.15
CA SER A 71 13.70 10.61 1.45
C SER A 71 13.34 9.62 2.55
N LYS A 72 14.08 9.67 3.65
CA LYS A 72 13.74 8.89 4.84
C LYS A 72 12.33 9.19 5.35
N GLU A 73 11.97 10.47 5.43
CA GLU A 73 10.67 10.94 5.93
C GLU A 73 9.51 10.35 5.11
N THR A 74 9.59 10.45 3.78
CA THR A 74 8.59 9.83 2.91
C THR A 74 8.56 8.31 3.07
N CYS A 75 9.72 7.65 3.25
CA CYS A 75 9.75 6.21 3.50
C CYS A 75 9.03 5.83 4.81
N GLU A 76 9.22 6.62 5.88
CA GLU A 76 8.54 6.43 7.16
C GLU A 76 7.03 6.66 7.04
N GLU A 77 6.56 7.66 6.28
CA GLU A 77 5.13 7.86 6.03
C GLU A 77 4.46 6.68 5.30
N ILE A 78 5.19 6.00 4.41
CA ILE A 78 4.70 4.79 3.73
C ILE A 78 4.74 3.59 4.67
N ARG A 79 5.77 3.47 5.52
CA ARG A 79 5.83 2.43 6.56
C ARG A 79 4.64 2.54 7.50
N ASP A 80 4.38 3.73 8.02
CA ASP A 80 3.31 3.95 9.00
C ASP A 80 1.92 3.64 8.40
N GLU A 81 1.74 3.86 7.08
CA GLU A 81 0.53 3.41 6.38
C GLU A 81 0.43 1.89 6.29
N ALA A 82 1.54 1.23 5.99
CA ALA A 82 1.57 -0.22 5.93
C ALA A 82 1.20 -0.83 7.28
N GLU A 83 1.75 -0.29 8.38
CA GLU A 83 1.42 -0.71 9.74
C GLU A 83 -0.05 -0.45 10.09
N TYR A 84 -0.60 0.72 9.73
CA TYR A 84 -2.02 1.01 9.89
C TYR A 84 -2.91 -0.03 9.19
N LEU A 85 -2.64 -0.31 7.90
CA LEU A 85 -3.45 -1.24 7.11
C LEU A 85 -3.33 -2.68 7.64
N ILE A 86 -2.15 -3.10 8.10
CA ILE A 86 -1.97 -4.41 8.74
C ILE A 86 -2.83 -4.49 10.00
N GLY A 87 -2.80 -3.48 10.87
CA GLY A 87 -3.63 -3.45 12.07
C GLY A 87 -5.14 -3.50 11.76
N GLU A 88 -5.58 -2.86 10.68
CA GLU A 88 -6.99 -2.92 10.25
C GLU A 88 -7.39 -4.29 9.68
N ALA A 89 -6.46 -5.00 9.05
CA ALA A 89 -6.68 -6.38 8.61
C ALA A 89 -6.83 -7.32 9.82
N GLU A 90 -6.01 -7.15 10.84
CA GLU A 90 -6.02 -7.99 12.06
C GLU A 90 -7.26 -7.76 12.92
N LYS A 91 -7.69 -6.50 13.15
CA LYS A 91 -8.87 -6.19 13.99
C LYS A 91 -10.20 -6.72 13.46
N ARG A 92 -10.26 -7.05 12.17
CA ARG A 92 -11.47 -7.54 11.49
C ARG A 92 -11.38 -9.03 11.14
N SER A 93 -10.40 -9.73 11.73
CA SER A 93 -10.21 -11.19 11.67
C SER A 93 -11.02 -11.91 12.73
#